data_AF-A0AAI8BX77-F1
#
_entry.id   AF-A0AAI8BX77-F1
#
_cell.length_a   1.000
_cell.length_b   1.000
_cell.length_c   1.000
_cell.angle_alpha   90.00
_cell.angle_beta   90.00
_cell.angle_gamma   90.00
#
_symmetry.space_group_name_H-M   'P 1'
#
loop_
_entity.id
_entity.type
_entity.pdbx_description
1 polymer ?
#
loop_
_entity_poly.entity_id
_entity_poly.type
_entity_poly.pdbx_seq_one_letter_code
_entity_poly.pdbx_strand_id
1 'polypeptide(L)'
;MQFVVHYFLHFGFPFFIAYIFFRKNWKRAYLILLATMLVDLDHLVANPIFQENRCSINFHPLHTFYAMAFYVVLLFFRRPFNIIGIGLLFHMLTDFIDCLMTYSKCTDCLVSSPIYESLQSISQFLGI
;
A
#
# COMPACT_ATOMS: atom_id res chain seq x y z
N MET A 1 14.92 -0.64 10.04
CA MET A 1 14.68 -1.28 8.72
C MET A 1 13.30 -0.96 8.15
N GLN A 2 12.21 -1.15 8.91
CA GLN A 2 10.83 -0.86 8.45
C GLN A 2 10.66 0.49 7.74
N PHE A 3 11.06 1.60 8.38
CA PHE A 3 11.05 2.93 7.74
C PHE A 3 11.72 2.94 6.36
N VAL A 4 12.93 2.41 6.25
CA VAL A 4 13.68 2.37 4.99
C VAL A 4 12.93 1.55 3.93
N VAL A 5 12.38 0.40 4.31
CA VAL A 5 11.62 -0.46 3.40
C VAL A 5 10.35 0.24 2.93
N HIS A 6 9.57 0.79 3.85
CA HIS A 6 8.31 1.47 3.57
C HIS A 6 8.49 2.65 2.59
N TYR A 7 9.39 3.58 2.90
CA TYR A 7 9.66 4.73 2.01
C TYR A 7 10.34 4.30 0.70
N PHE A 8 11.20 3.29 0.72
CA PHE A 8 11.78 2.77 -0.52
C PHE A 8 10.70 2.16 -1.41
N LEU A 9 9.76 1.40 -0.87
CA LEU A 9 8.68 0.81 -1.64
C LEU A 9 7.68 1.88 -2.13
N HIS A 10 7.38 2.92 -1.35
CA HIS A 10 6.49 4.00 -1.84
C HIS A 10 7.14 4.92 -2.89
N PHE A 11 8.44 5.21 -2.78
CA PHE A 11 9.09 6.24 -3.62
C PHE A 11 10.15 5.69 -4.56
N GLY A 12 11.00 4.78 -4.09
CA GLY A 12 12.12 4.22 -4.86
C GLY A 12 11.69 3.11 -5.82
N PHE A 13 10.95 2.11 -5.34
CA PHE A 13 10.55 0.95 -6.14
C PHE A 13 9.66 1.28 -7.37
N PRO A 14 8.74 2.27 -7.31
CA PRO A 14 7.95 2.65 -8.47
C PRO A 14 8.79 3.14 -9.65
N PHE A 15 10.00 3.66 -9.41
CA PHE A 15 10.94 3.96 -10.49
C PHE A 15 11.31 2.69 -11.27
N PHE A 16 11.59 1.58 -10.59
CA PHE A 16 11.92 0.30 -11.24
C PHE A 16 10.72 -0.26 -12.00
N ILE A 17 9.50 -0.17 -11.44
CA ILE A 17 8.26 -0.53 -12.14
C ILE A 17 8.13 0.29 -13.43
N ALA A 18 8.25 1.61 -13.33
CA ALA A 18 8.15 2.51 -14.47
C ALA A 18 9.23 2.23 -15.53
N TYR A 19 10.47 2.02 -15.10
CA TYR A 19 11.61 1.81 -15.98
C TYR A 19 11.50 0.47 -16.72
N ILE A 20 11.16 -0.62 -16.03
CA ILE A 20 11.11 -1.97 -16.62
C ILE A 20 9.88 -2.11 -17.53
N PHE A 21 8.68 -1.74 -17.06
CA PHE A 21 7.43 -2.01 -17.76
C PHE A 21 7.00 -0.89 -18.73
N PHE A 22 7.47 0.34 -18.54
CA PHE A 22 7.06 1.50 -19.33
C PHE A 22 8.24 2.21 -20.02
N ARG A 23 9.30 1.47 -20.40
CA ARG A 23 10.56 1.96 -21.00
C ARG A 23 10.44 3.19 -21.91
N LYS A 24 9.53 3.19 -22.88
CA LYS A 24 9.37 4.31 -23.83
C LYS A 24 8.96 5.63 -23.16
N ASN A 25 8.14 5.56 -22.11
CA ASN A 25 7.54 6.71 -21.44
C ASN A 25 7.76 6.66 -19.91
N TRP A 26 8.89 6.08 -19.47
CA TRP A 26 9.11 5.73 -18.06
C TRP A 26 9.00 6.93 -17.12
N LYS A 27 9.45 8.12 -17.54
CA LYS A 27 9.34 9.36 -16.74
C LYS A 27 7.87 9.70 -16.44
N ARG A 28 7.01 9.61 -17.46
CA ARG A 28 5.57 9.88 -17.29
C ARG A 28 4.90 8.80 -16.44
N ALA A 29 5.25 7.54 -16.64
CA ALA A 29 4.73 6.45 -15.81
C ALA A 29 5.15 6.61 -14.34
N TYR A 30 6.42 6.94 -14.09
CA TYR A 30 6.95 7.18 -12.75
C TYR A 30 6.23 8.34 -12.05
N LEU A 31 6.03 9.47 -12.75
CA LEU A 31 5.26 10.59 -12.19
C LEU A 31 3.81 10.22 -11.86
N ILE A 32 3.17 9.37 -12.66
CA ILE A 32 1.81 8.87 -12.36
C ILE A 32 1.83 7.95 -11.12
N LEU A 33 2.79 7.01 -11.04
CA LEU A 33 2.94 6.14 -9.87
C LEU A 33 3.28 6.93 -8.59
N LEU A 34 4.06 8.01 -8.71
CA LEU A 34 4.34 8.89 -7.58
C LEU A 34 3.09 9.68 -7.16
N ALA A 35 2.26 10.10 -8.12
CA ALA A 35 1.02 10.80 -7.83
C ALA A 35 -0.01 9.92 -7.10
N THR A 36 0.06 8.58 -7.22
CA THR A 36 -0.85 7.70 -6.46
C THR A 36 -0.59 7.71 -4.96
N MET A 37 0.56 8.22 -4.50
CA MET A 37 0.83 8.44 -3.06
C MET A 37 -0.14 9.45 -2.43
N LEU A 38 -0.84 10.25 -3.23
CA LEU A 38 -1.90 11.14 -2.73
C LEU A 38 -3.10 10.38 -2.14
N VAL A 39 -3.17 9.05 -2.32
CA VAL A 39 -4.17 8.21 -1.64
C VAL A 39 -4.10 8.37 -0.12
N ASP A 40 -2.91 8.61 0.44
CA ASP A 40 -2.69 8.84 1.87
C ASP A 40 -3.32 10.11 2.42
N LEU A 41 -3.84 11.00 1.56
CA LEU A 41 -4.60 12.14 2.05
C LEU A 41 -5.89 11.70 2.78
N ASP A 42 -6.32 10.44 2.61
CA ASP A 42 -7.45 9.88 3.37
C ASP A 42 -7.16 9.70 4.87
N HIS A 43 -5.89 9.67 5.29
CA HIS A 43 -5.49 9.69 6.69
C HIS A 43 -6.02 10.93 7.43
N LEU A 44 -6.20 12.06 6.74
CA LEU A 44 -6.75 13.29 7.32
C LEU A 44 -8.20 13.13 7.77
N VAL A 45 -8.91 12.12 7.26
CA VAL A 45 -10.30 11.79 7.60
C VAL A 45 -10.36 10.70 8.67
N ALA A 46 -9.22 10.10 9.04
CA ALA A 46 -9.15 9.05 10.03
C ALA A 46 -9.06 9.60 11.46
N ASN A 47 -9.58 8.83 12.44
CA ASN A 47 -9.43 9.14 13.85
C ASN A 47 -8.84 7.93 14.60
N PRO A 48 -7.61 8.03 15.15
CA PRO A 48 -6.72 9.19 15.14
C PRO A 48 -6.11 9.47 13.75
N ILE A 49 -5.65 10.71 13.51
CA ILE A 49 -5.00 11.10 12.24
C ILE A 49 -3.65 10.39 12.08
N PHE A 50 -2.88 10.22 13.15
CA PHE A 50 -1.59 9.51 13.15
C PHE A 50 -1.45 8.63 14.39
N GLN A 51 -0.93 7.42 14.22
CA GLN A 51 -0.58 6.49 15.29
C GLN A 51 0.53 5.56 14.78
N GLU A 52 1.62 5.45 15.53
CA GLU A 52 2.86 4.80 15.05
C GLU A 52 2.70 3.30 14.75
N ASN A 53 1.86 2.58 15.51
CA ASN A 53 1.69 1.12 15.39
C ASN A 53 0.30 0.70 14.89
N ARG A 54 -0.35 1.52 14.06
CA ARG A 54 -1.62 1.12 13.43
C ARG A 54 -1.36 0.48 12.07
N CYS A 55 -2.29 -0.35 11.63
CA CYS A 55 -2.34 -0.78 10.24
C CYS A 55 -3.29 0.11 9.43
N SER A 56 -2.81 0.62 8.29
CA SER A 56 -3.60 1.45 7.35
C SER A 56 -4.72 0.66 6.66
N ILE A 57 -4.49 -0.62 6.41
CA ILE A 57 -5.41 -1.46 5.63
C ILE A 57 -6.73 -1.63 6.38
N ASN A 58 -7.81 -1.34 5.66
CA ASN A 58 -9.19 -1.37 6.14
C ASN A 58 -9.47 -0.44 7.33
N PHE A 59 -8.61 0.55 7.58
CA PHE A 59 -8.78 1.57 8.62
C PHE A 59 -9.30 2.90 8.06
N HIS A 60 -8.79 3.36 6.92
CA HIS A 60 -9.28 4.57 6.23
C HIS A 60 -9.99 4.28 4.91
N PRO A 61 -10.81 5.22 4.38
CA PRO A 61 -11.73 4.97 3.27
C PRO A 61 -11.07 4.42 1.98
N LEU A 62 -9.93 4.98 1.56
CA LEU A 62 -9.25 4.56 0.32
C LEU A 62 -8.37 3.32 0.52
N HIS A 63 -8.19 2.89 1.76
CA HIS A 63 -7.46 1.69 2.15
C HIS A 63 -8.38 0.48 2.44
N THR A 64 -9.68 0.60 2.15
CA THR A 64 -10.66 -0.48 2.32
C THR A 64 -10.51 -1.57 1.26
N PHE A 65 -10.98 -2.79 1.56
CA PHE A 65 -11.04 -3.87 0.57
C PHE A 65 -11.92 -3.51 -0.64
N TYR A 66 -12.96 -2.69 -0.43
CA TYR A 66 -13.79 -2.16 -1.51
C TYR A 66 -13.01 -1.22 -2.45
N ALA A 67 -12.19 -0.33 -1.88
CA ALA A 67 -11.31 0.54 -2.67
C ALA A 67 -10.27 -0.28 -3.45
N MET A 68 -9.66 -1.29 -2.83
CA MET A 68 -8.73 -2.20 -3.50
C MET A 68 -9.38 -2.95 -4.67
N ALA A 69 -10.61 -3.46 -4.51
CA ALA A 69 -11.34 -4.09 -5.60
C ALA A 69 -11.54 -3.13 -6.78
N PHE A 70 -11.87 -1.86 -6.50
CA PHE A 70 -11.94 -0.83 -7.53
C PHE A 70 -10.58 -0.59 -8.22
N TYR A 71 -9.47 -0.59 -7.48
CA TYR A 71 -8.12 -0.45 -8.06
C TYR A 71 -7.74 -1.63 -8.95
N VAL A 72 -8.19 -2.85 -8.63
CA VAL A 72 -8.07 -4.01 -9.53
C VAL A 72 -8.85 -3.77 -10.82
N VAL A 73 -10.07 -3.23 -10.75
CA VAL A 73 -10.85 -2.88 -11.95
C VAL A 73 -10.10 -1.85 -12.81
N LEU A 74 -9.39 -0.89 -12.20
CA LEU A 74 -8.59 0.11 -12.94
C LEU A 74 -7.53 -0.51 -13.86
N LEU A 75 -7.02 -1.71 -13.52
CA LEU A 75 -6.02 -2.42 -14.33
C LEU A 75 -6.52 -2.79 -15.73
N PHE A 76 -7.83 -2.98 -15.90
CA PHE A 76 -8.43 -3.41 -17.17
C PHE A 76 -8.72 -2.25 -18.12
N PHE A 77 -8.61 -1.00 -17.67
CA PHE A 77 -8.81 0.17 -18.51
C PHE A 77 -7.53 0.57 -19.27
N ARG A 78 -7.68 1.37 -20.33
CA ARG A 78 -6.54 1.89 -21.09
C ARG A 78 -5.72 2.89 -20.27
N ARG A 79 -4.48 3.12 -20.69
CA ARG A 79 -3.61 4.16 -20.11
C ARG A 79 -4.35 5.52 -20.12
N PRO A 80 -4.27 6.31 -19.03
CA PRO A 80 -3.41 6.13 -17.86
C PRO A 80 -4.02 5.30 -16.72
N PHE A 81 -5.29 4.88 -16.80
CA PHE A 81 -6.02 4.26 -15.69
C PHE A 81 -5.36 2.98 -15.17
N ASN A 82 -4.83 2.13 -16.05
CA ASN A 82 -4.10 0.94 -15.62
C ASN A 82 -2.82 1.26 -14.83
N ILE A 83 -2.10 2.35 -15.16
CA ILE A 83 -0.90 2.78 -14.42
C ILE A 83 -1.31 3.27 -13.02
N ILE A 84 -2.43 4.00 -12.94
CA ILE A 84 -3.01 4.44 -11.66
C ILE A 84 -3.40 3.23 -10.81
N GLY A 85 -4.08 2.24 -11.40
CA GLY A 85 -4.42 0.98 -10.70
C GLY A 85 -3.18 0.24 -10.18
N ILE A 86 -2.12 0.13 -11.00
CA ILE A 86 -0.84 -0.46 -10.56
C ILE A 86 -0.26 0.32 -9.38
N GLY A 87 -0.22 1.65 -9.45
CA GLY A 87 0.33 2.50 -8.40
C GLY A 87 -0.44 2.37 -7.09
N LEU A 88 -1.78 2.43 -7.14
CA LEU A 88 -2.63 2.29 -5.97
C LEU A 88 -2.52 0.89 -5.35
N LEU A 89 -2.55 -0.19 -6.16
CA LEU A 89 -2.40 -1.54 -5.62
C LEU A 89 -1.01 -1.79 -5.03
N PHE A 90 0.04 -1.23 -5.65
CA PHE A 90 1.40 -1.34 -5.13
C PHE A 90 1.58 -0.54 -3.83
N HIS A 91 0.91 0.60 -3.71
CA HIS A 91 0.81 1.34 -2.47
C HIS A 91 0.13 0.50 -1.37
N MET A 92 -1.04 -0.10 -1.65
CA MET A 92 -1.74 -0.98 -0.69
C MET A 92 -0.88 -2.18 -0.28
N LEU A 93 -0.12 -2.77 -1.22
CA LEU A 93 0.84 -3.83 -0.92
C LEU A 93 1.95 -3.35 0.02
N THR A 94 2.45 -2.14 -0.20
CA THR A 94 3.51 -1.54 0.63
C THR A 94 3.02 -1.31 2.06
N ASP A 95 1.81 -0.78 2.22
CA ASP A 95 1.17 -0.60 3.52
C ASP A 95 0.87 -1.93 4.22
N PHE A 96 0.45 -2.94 3.46
CA PHE A 96 0.26 -4.28 4.00
C PHE A 96 1.57 -4.91 4.51
N ILE A 97 2.68 -4.75 3.76
CA ILE A 97 4.01 -5.17 4.22
C ILE A 97 4.39 -4.45 5.51
N ASP A 98 4.10 -3.14 5.62
CA ASP A 98 4.34 -2.38 6.85
C ASP A 98 3.51 -2.92 8.03
N CYS A 99 2.25 -3.28 7.81
CA CYS A 99 1.41 -3.93 8.82
C CYS A 99 1.99 -5.28 9.27
N LEU A 100 2.51 -6.11 8.35
CA LEU A 100 3.19 -7.36 8.70
C LEU A 100 4.46 -7.11 9.54
N MET A 101 5.27 -6.11 9.16
CA MET A 101 6.47 -5.76 9.92
C MET A 101 6.14 -5.25 11.33
N THR A 102 5.04 -4.51 11.49
CA THR A 102 4.52 -4.07 12.79
C THR A 102 4.02 -5.26 13.60
N TYR A 103 3.25 -6.16 12.99
CA TYR A 103 2.74 -7.38 13.63
C TYR A 103 3.87 -8.25 14.20
N SER A 104 4.91 -8.54 13.41
CA SER A 104 6.05 -9.36 13.86
C SER A 104 6.88 -8.70 14.98
N LYS A 105 6.74 -7.39 15.20
CA LYS A 105 7.40 -6.69 16.32
C LYS A 105 6.52 -6.58 17.56
N CYS A 106 5.22 -6.38 17.36
CA CYS A 106 4.25 -6.15 18.41
C CYS A 106 2.87 -6.64 17.95
N THR A 107 2.52 -7.87 18.33
CA THR A 107 1.21 -8.46 18.03
C THR A 107 0.09 -7.69 18.72
N ASP A 108 0.31 -7.28 19.98
CA ASP A 108 -0.68 -6.61 20.82
C ASP A 108 -1.07 -5.24 20.27
N CYS A 109 -0.17 -4.60 19.52
CA CYS A 109 -0.39 -3.32 18.88
C CYS A 109 -1.50 -3.36 17.80
N LEU A 110 -1.74 -4.54 17.20
CA LEU A 110 -2.69 -4.72 16.10
C LEU A 110 -3.91 -5.55 16.47
N VAL A 111 -4.11 -5.92 17.75
CA VAL A 111 -5.26 -6.73 18.19
C VAL A 111 -6.61 -6.09 17.84
N SER A 112 -6.67 -4.75 17.82
CA SER A 112 -7.87 -4.00 17.41
C SER A 112 -7.95 -3.73 15.90
N SER A 113 -6.96 -4.18 15.11
CA SER A 113 -6.94 -3.97 13.67
C SER A 113 -8.00 -4.86 12.98
N PRO A 114 -8.76 -4.32 12.01
CA PRO A 114 -9.72 -5.11 11.24
C PRO A 114 -9.12 -6.26 10.45
N ILE A 115 -7.79 -6.28 10.27
CA ILE A 115 -7.08 -7.32 9.52
C ILE A 115 -6.22 -8.24 10.40
N TYR A 116 -6.41 -8.22 11.72
CA TYR A 116 -5.60 -9.00 12.66
C TYR A 116 -5.55 -10.49 12.33
N GLU A 117 -6.71 -11.12 12.08
CA GLU A 117 -6.77 -12.55 11.74
C GLU A 117 -6.01 -12.88 10.44
N SER A 118 -6.12 -12.01 9.43
CA SER A 118 -5.38 -12.15 8.18
C SER A 118 -3.86 -12.05 8.40
N LEU A 119 -3.43 -11.08 9.22
CA LEU A 119 -2.02 -10.93 9.58
C LEU A 119 -1.52 -12.16 10.34
N GLN A 120 -2.28 -12.65 11.33
CA GLN A 120 -1.94 -13.84 12.10
C GLN A 120 -1.79 -15.08 11.19
N SER A 121 -2.75 -15.31 10.29
CA SER A 121 -2.69 -16.46 9.37
C SER A 121 -1.48 -16.39 8.43
N ILE A 122 -1.16 -15.20 7.93
CA ILE A 122 -0.02 -15.00 7.02
C ILE A 122 1.31 -15.12 7.75
N SER A 123 1.42 -14.57 8.98
CA SER A 123 2.59 -14.71 9.84
C SER A 123 2.87 -16.18 10.17
N GLN A 124 1.84 -16.94 10.58
CA GLN A 124 1.97 -18.38 10.82
C GLN A 124 2.43 -19.16 9.59
N PHE A 125 1.89 -18.83 8.41
CA PHE A 125 2.28 -19.46 7.16
C PHE A 125 3.74 -19.16 6.77
N LEU A 126 4.18 -17.91 6.97
CA LEU A 126 5.54 -17.47 6.66
C LEU A 126 6.58 -17.84 7.73
N GLY A 127 6.14 -18.28 8.91
CA GLY A 127 7.02 -18.60 10.04
C GLY A 127 7.69 -17.38 10.65
N ILE A 128 7.02 -16.22 10.61
CA ILE A 128 7.48 -14.91 11.12
C ILE A 128 6.55 -14.33 12.18
#